data_AF-A0A7X7RSN5-F1
#
_entry.id   AF-A0A7X7RSN5-F1
#
_cell.length_a   1.000
_cell.length_b   1.000
_cell.length_c   1.000
_cell.angle_alpha   90.00
_cell.angle_beta   90.00
_cell.angle_gamma   90.00
#
_symmetry.space_group_name_H-M   'P 1'
#
loop_
_entity.id
_entity.type
_entity.pdbx_description
1 polymer ?
#
loop_
_entity_poly.entity_id
_entity_poly.type
_entity_poly.pdbx_seq_one_letter_code
_entity_poly.pdbx_strand_id
1 'polypeptide(L)'
;MEDSTFTFDGYQVVRGEFFAHTFEPTLTFSDNKVYVNTACVKKLPQIDYVQLLVNPDAKKVAVRPCTEDAKDSFRWCSATSKRSPKQITCRVFYGKLLSLMDWNPKYRYKLLGKLIKSNNELLFVFDLNSPEIFVKKITDDNREITSRTASYPEEWKNQFGLPVEEHQNLLQINIFDGYTIFGVKEQIKRKKEQKESEENAYEQTTIFTETNSVN
;
A
#
# COMPACT_ATOMS: atom_id res chain seq x y z
N MET A 1 -18.14 -31.07 -0.61
CA MET A 1 -19.29 -30.44 0.08
C MET A 1 -19.02 -28.96 0.07
N GLU A 2 -19.77 -28.21 -0.74
CA GLU A 2 -19.81 -26.75 -0.64
C GLU A 2 -20.76 -26.40 0.51
N ASP A 3 -20.25 -25.67 1.50
CA ASP A 3 -21.05 -25.14 2.58
C ASP A 3 -21.57 -23.76 2.18
N SER A 4 -22.82 -23.72 1.71
CA SER A 4 -23.48 -22.49 1.26
C SER A 4 -23.85 -21.54 2.41
N THR A 5 -23.56 -21.90 3.66
CA THR A 5 -23.89 -21.07 4.85
C THR A 5 -22.70 -20.28 5.40
N PHE A 6 -21.48 -20.53 4.89
CA PHE A 6 -20.29 -19.85 5.38
C PHE A 6 -20.29 -18.36 5.02
N THR A 7 -20.14 -17.50 6.04
CA THR A 7 -19.93 -16.05 5.89
C THR A 7 -18.63 -15.63 6.59
N PHE A 8 -18.13 -14.44 6.25
CA PHE A 8 -16.98 -13.84 6.92
C PHE A 8 -17.39 -13.00 8.14
N ASP A 9 -18.60 -13.21 8.68
CA ASP A 9 -19.09 -12.46 9.83
C ASP A 9 -18.24 -12.74 11.06
N GLY A 10 -17.88 -11.67 11.79
CA GLY A 10 -16.96 -11.74 12.93
C GLY A 10 -15.47 -11.88 12.56
N TYR A 11 -15.12 -12.11 11.28
CA TYR A 11 -13.73 -12.10 10.85
C TYR A 11 -13.20 -10.67 10.63
N GLN A 12 -11.92 -10.49 10.95
CA GLN A 12 -11.19 -9.26 10.67
C GLN A 12 -10.06 -9.54 9.67
N VAL A 13 -9.89 -8.62 8.72
CA VAL A 13 -8.69 -8.59 7.90
C VAL A 13 -7.57 -7.97 8.72
N VAL A 14 -6.56 -8.77 9.02
CA VAL A 14 -5.40 -8.33 9.81
C VAL A 14 -4.68 -7.19 9.11
N ARG A 15 -4.32 -6.14 9.87
CA ARG A 15 -3.54 -5.01 9.38
C ARG A 15 -2.24 -5.49 8.76
N GLY A 16 -1.93 -4.96 7.57
CA GLY A 16 -0.72 -5.33 6.85
C GLY A 16 0.53 -5.06 7.70
N GLU A 17 0.51 -3.96 8.44
CA GLU A 17 1.55 -3.43 9.32
C GLU A 17 2.02 -4.43 10.38
N PHE A 18 1.24 -5.48 10.68
CA PHE A 18 1.59 -6.50 11.64
C PHE A 18 2.51 -7.60 11.07
N PHE A 19 2.73 -7.61 9.75
CA PHE A 19 3.54 -8.62 9.06
C PHE A 19 4.94 -8.10 8.67
N ALA A 20 5.84 -9.03 8.34
CA ALA A 20 7.16 -8.66 7.85
C ALA A 20 7.11 -8.09 6.43
N HIS A 21 7.61 -6.86 6.25
CA HIS A 21 7.53 -6.11 4.99
C HIS A 21 8.74 -6.31 4.06
N THR A 22 8.97 -7.53 3.63
CA THR A 22 10.13 -7.86 2.77
C THR A 22 9.89 -7.48 1.30
N PHE A 23 8.66 -7.61 0.81
CA PHE A 23 8.32 -7.44 -0.62
C PHE A 23 7.28 -6.33 -0.88
N GLU A 24 6.74 -5.79 0.20
CA GLU A 24 5.76 -4.73 0.21
C GLU A 24 6.48 -3.38 0.08
N PRO A 25 5.96 -2.45 -0.73
CA PRO A 25 6.47 -1.08 -0.80
C PRO A 25 6.42 -0.41 0.58
N THR A 26 7.50 0.21 1.00
CA THR A 26 7.49 1.03 2.23
C THR A 26 8.18 2.36 2.00
N LEU A 27 7.68 3.41 2.67
CA LEU A 27 8.26 4.75 2.71
C LEU A 27 8.65 5.06 4.16
N THR A 28 9.89 5.49 4.38
CA THR A 28 10.41 5.78 5.72
C THR A 28 10.84 7.22 5.85
N PHE A 29 10.46 7.83 6.97
CA PHE A 29 10.89 9.13 7.44
C PHE A 29 11.74 8.93 8.71
N SER A 30 13.00 9.38 8.68
CA SER A 30 13.92 9.32 9.81
C SER A 30 15.00 10.37 9.67
N ASP A 31 15.34 11.08 10.74
CA ASP A 31 16.53 11.94 10.80
C ASP A 31 16.61 12.97 9.65
N ASN A 32 15.49 13.64 9.38
CA ASN A 32 15.33 14.58 8.26
C ASN A 32 15.50 13.97 6.86
N LYS A 33 15.39 12.65 6.74
CA LYS A 33 15.50 11.93 5.47
C LYS A 33 14.21 11.20 5.15
N VAL A 34 13.97 11.05 3.84
CA VAL A 34 12.94 10.20 3.28
C VAL A 34 13.58 9.16 2.36
N TYR A 35 13.08 7.93 2.41
CA TYR A 35 13.52 6.86 1.53
C TYR A 35 12.50 5.75 1.41
N VAL A 36 12.54 5.06 0.28
CA VAL A 36 11.77 3.84 0.06
C VAL A 36 12.61 2.60 0.40
N ASN A 37 11.97 1.44 0.56
CA ASN A 37 12.69 0.17 0.59
C ASN A 37 13.01 -0.36 -0.81
N THR A 38 13.76 -1.46 -0.85
CA THR A 38 14.18 -2.13 -2.09
C THR A 38 13.00 -2.66 -2.89
N ALA A 39 11.87 -2.99 -2.26
CA ALA A 39 10.68 -3.45 -2.96
C ALA A 39 10.13 -2.40 -3.93
N CYS A 40 10.15 -1.11 -3.57
CA CYS A 40 9.75 -0.02 -4.46
C CYS A 40 10.61 0.04 -5.73
N VAL A 41 11.94 0.01 -5.56
CA VAL A 41 12.90 0.08 -6.69
C VAL A 41 12.80 -1.17 -7.58
N LYS A 42 12.61 -2.36 -6.99
CA LYS A 42 12.42 -3.61 -7.73
C LYS A 42 11.12 -3.62 -8.55
N LYS A 43 10.05 -3.04 -8.02
CA LYS A 43 8.76 -2.96 -8.73
C LYS A 43 8.80 -1.99 -9.90
N LEU A 44 9.67 -0.97 -9.88
CA LEU A 44 9.88 -0.02 -10.97
C LEU A 44 11.36 -0.02 -11.44
N PRO A 45 11.80 -1.11 -12.11
CA PRO A 45 13.22 -1.33 -12.41
C PRO A 45 13.81 -0.35 -13.41
N GLN A 46 13.00 0.38 -14.18
CA GLN A 46 13.43 1.34 -15.20
C GLN A 46 13.21 2.82 -14.81
N ILE A 47 12.70 3.09 -13.60
CA ILE A 47 12.35 4.44 -13.17
C ILE A 47 13.42 4.99 -12.24
N ASP A 48 14.25 5.91 -12.71
CA ASP A 48 15.32 6.54 -11.93
C ASP A 48 14.87 7.79 -11.18
N TYR A 49 13.89 8.52 -11.70
CA TYR A 49 13.43 9.79 -11.16
C TYR A 49 11.96 9.71 -10.73
N VAL A 50 11.64 10.39 -9.64
CA VAL A 50 10.29 10.45 -9.09
C VAL A 50 10.01 11.86 -8.57
N GLN A 51 8.72 12.14 -8.38
CA GLN A 51 8.20 13.24 -7.59
C GLN A 51 7.51 12.68 -6.35
N LEU A 52 7.52 13.47 -5.28
CA LEU A 52 6.83 13.15 -4.04
C LEU A 52 5.66 14.11 -3.87
N LEU A 53 4.45 13.56 -3.76
CA LEU A 53 3.19 14.30 -3.67
C LEU A 53 2.61 14.09 -2.28
N VAL A 54 1.98 15.12 -1.73
CA VAL A 54 1.33 15.07 -0.42
C VAL A 54 -0.10 15.55 -0.58
N ASN A 55 -1.06 14.80 -0.06
CA ASN A 55 -2.41 15.26 0.19
C ASN A 55 -2.57 15.48 1.70
N PRO A 56 -2.54 16.75 2.18
CA PRO A 56 -2.58 17.06 3.61
C PRO A 56 -3.92 16.73 4.28
N ASP A 57 -5.02 16.78 3.52
CA ASP A 57 -6.37 16.57 4.02
C ASP A 57 -6.66 15.07 4.15
N ALA A 58 -6.37 14.31 3.08
CA ALA A 58 -6.50 12.86 3.07
C ALA A 58 -5.38 12.14 3.83
N LYS A 59 -4.37 12.88 4.33
CA LYS A 59 -3.19 12.36 5.02
C LYS A 59 -2.49 11.26 4.21
N LYS A 60 -2.28 11.50 2.90
CA LYS A 60 -1.60 10.55 2.00
C LYS A 60 -0.32 11.14 1.42
N VAL A 61 0.66 10.27 1.18
CA VAL A 61 1.87 10.59 0.40
C VAL A 61 1.93 9.66 -0.80
N ALA A 62 2.26 10.21 -1.96
CA ALA A 62 2.47 9.44 -3.17
C ALA A 62 3.89 9.62 -3.72
N VAL A 63 4.43 8.55 -4.30
CA VAL A 63 5.67 8.59 -5.10
C VAL A 63 5.29 8.31 -6.54
N ARG A 64 5.46 9.32 -7.40
CA ARG A 64 5.11 9.26 -8.82
C ARG A 64 6.38 9.18 -9.69
N PRO A 65 6.55 8.14 -10.51
CA PRO A 65 7.55 8.11 -11.58
C PRO A 65 7.48 9.33 -12.47
N CYS A 66 8.65 9.87 -12.81
CA CYS A 66 8.76 10.96 -13.78
C CYS A 66 10.09 10.88 -14.52
N THR A 67 10.27 11.76 -15.49
CA THR A 67 11.55 11.97 -16.17
C THR A 67 12.46 12.88 -15.34
N GLU A 68 13.73 12.94 -15.71
CA GLU A 68 14.72 13.80 -15.05
C GLU A 68 14.45 15.29 -15.27
N ASP A 69 13.98 15.66 -16.46
CA ASP A 69 13.66 17.04 -16.85
C ASP A 69 12.34 17.55 -16.22
N ALA A 70 11.54 16.66 -15.62
CA ALA A 70 10.35 17.06 -14.89
C ALA A 70 10.72 17.97 -13.71
N LYS A 71 10.00 19.08 -13.57
CA LYS A 71 10.19 20.02 -12.46
C LYS A 71 10.05 19.32 -11.11
N ASP A 72 10.91 19.64 -10.16
CA ASP A 72 10.92 19.07 -8.80
C ASP A 72 11.11 17.54 -8.77
N SER A 73 11.62 16.94 -9.85
CA SER A 73 12.04 15.54 -9.86
C SER A 73 13.30 15.34 -9.02
N PHE A 74 13.46 14.13 -8.48
CA PHE A 74 14.72 13.72 -7.86
C PHE A 74 14.96 12.23 -8.09
N ARG A 75 16.25 11.87 -8.09
CA ARG A 75 16.67 10.48 -8.24
C ARG A 75 16.52 9.72 -6.91
N TRP A 76 15.60 8.76 -6.85
CA TRP A 76 15.28 7.97 -5.64
C TRP A 76 16.10 6.70 -5.44
N CYS A 77 16.99 6.36 -6.38
CA CYS A 77 17.82 5.16 -6.34
C CYS A 77 19.26 5.41 -6.81
N SER A 78 20.15 4.44 -6.59
CA SER A 78 21.52 4.46 -7.12
C SER A 78 21.53 4.46 -8.65
N ALA A 79 22.56 5.07 -9.24
CA ALA A 79 22.81 5.07 -10.69
C ALA A 79 23.68 3.88 -11.13
N THR A 80 23.73 2.82 -10.31
CA THR A 80 24.56 1.63 -10.53
C THR A 80 23.74 0.50 -11.11
N SER A 81 24.39 -0.47 -11.76
CA SER A 81 23.74 -1.69 -12.28
C SER A 81 22.94 -2.42 -11.20
N LYS A 82 23.49 -2.52 -9.99
CA LYS A 82 22.77 -2.96 -8.79
C LYS A 82 22.05 -1.77 -8.16
N ARG A 83 20.80 -1.55 -8.56
CA ARG A 83 19.97 -0.44 -8.07
C ARG A 83 19.61 -0.64 -6.60
N SER A 84 19.81 0.40 -5.78
CA SER A 84 19.41 0.44 -4.37
C SER A 84 18.68 1.75 -4.05
N PRO A 85 17.75 1.76 -3.07
CA PRO A 85 17.10 2.99 -2.65
C PRO A 85 18.10 4.02 -2.11
N LYS A 86 17.86 5.30 -2.40
CA LYS A 86 18.62 6.41 -1.82
C LYS A 86 17.90 7.02 -0.63
N GLN A 87 18.67 7.42 0.37
CA GLN A 87 18.20 8.30 1.43
C GLN A 87 18.34 9.76 1.03
N ILE A 88 17.22 10.47 0.98
CA ILE A 88 17.17 11.85 0.49
C ILE A 88 16.95 12.76 1.70
N THR A 89 17.88 13.67 1.92
CA THR A 89 17.74 14.72 2.94
C THR A 89 16.64 15.70 2.52
N CYS A 90 15.69 15.96 3.40
CA CYS A 90 14.47 16.72 3.11
C CYS A 90 13.99 17.56 4.31
N ARG A 91 14.89 18.33 4.95
CA ARG A 91 14.65 19.03 6.24
C ARG A 91 13.32 19.80 6.30
N VAL A 92 13.03 20.64 5.31
CA VAL A 92 11.81 21.47 5.28
C VAL A 92 10.56 20.60 5.13
N PHE A 93 10.59 19.65 4.19
CA PHE A 93 9.48 18.73 3.98
C PHE A 93 9.23 17.85 5.23
N TYR A 94 10.30 17.29 5.81
CA TYR A 94 10.25 16.51 7.04
C TYR A 94 9.60 17.32 8.18
N GLY A 95 10.05 18.55 8.42
CA GLY A 95 9.46 19.42 9.46
C GLY A 95 7.98 19.73 9.22
N LYS A 96 7.58 20.01 7.97
CA LYS A 96 6.17 20.20 7.61
C LYS A 96 5.33 18.94 7.86
N LEU A 97 5.85 17.77 7.48
CA LEU A 97 5.15 16.50 7.65
C LEU A 97 4.96 16.17 9.13
N LEU A 98 6.01 16.36 9.95
CA LEU A 98 5.90 16.14 11.39
C LEU A 98 4.88 17.07 12.02
N SER A 99 4.86 18.34 11.62
CA SER A 99 3.87 19.31 12.11
C SER A 99 2.44 18.94 11.69
N LEU A 100 2.26 18.44 10.46
CA LEU A 100 0.96 18.03 9.94
C LEU A 100 0.35 16.83 10.69
N MET A 101 1.22 15.93 11.18
CA MET A 101 0.84 14.68 11.83
C MET A 101 1.01 14.69 13.36
N ASP A 102 1.49 15.81 13.92
CA ASP A 102 1.93 15.91 15.31
C ASP A 102 2.91 14.79 15.73
N TRP A 103 3.88 14.52 14.85
CA TRP A 103 4.87 13.46 15.04
C TRP A 103 6.13 13.94 15.75
N ASN A 104 6.66 13.09 16.63
CA ASN A 104 7.91 13.32 17.33
C ASN A 104 9.13 13.24 16.38
N PRO A 105 9.93 14.31 16.24
CA PRO A 105 11.07 14.33 15.31
C PRO A 105 12.17 13.31 15.61
N LYS A 106 12.22 12.77 16.84
CA LYS A 106 13.21 11.77 17.25
C LYS A 106 12.85 10.36 16.80
N TYR A 107 11.62 10.11 16.34
CA TYR A 107 11.20 8.76 15.98
C TYR A 107 11.40 8.50 14.49
N ARG A 108 11.46 7.22 14.14
CA ARG A 108 11.43 6.76 12.75
C ARG A 108 10.03 6.27 12.43
N TYR A 109 9.46 6.80 11.35
CA TYR A 109 8.14 6.46 10.86
C TYR A 109 8.27 5.67 9.57
N LYS A 110 7.69 4.48 9.52
CA LYS A 110 7.67 3.65 8.32
C LYS A 110 6.22 3.40 7.93
N LEU A 111 5.92 3.64 6.68
CA LEU A 111 4.58 3.55 6.12
C LEU A 111 4.55 2.38 5.15
N LEU A 112 3.57 1.51 5.32
CA LEU A 112 3.24 0.49 4.33
C LEU A 112 2.50 1.14 3.17
N GLY A 113 2.83 0.75 1.94
CA GLY A 113 2.21 1.30 0.75
C GLY A 113 1.88 0.26 -0.30
N LYS A 114 1.20 0.72 -1.34
CA LYS A 114 0.82 -0.09 -2.50
C LYS A 114 1.18 0.62 -3.79
N LEU A 115 1.61 -0.16 -4.78
CA LEU A 115 1.70 0.31 -6.16
C LEU A 115 0.30 0.27 -6.78
N ILE A 116 -0.12 1.36 -7.38
CA ILE A 116 -1.45 1.51 -7.98
C ILE A 116 -1.36 2.17 -9.35
N LYS A 117 -2.34 1.91 -10.21
CA LYS A 117 -2.49 2.56 -11.51
C LYS A 117 -3.78 3.35 -11.55
N SER A 118 -3.69 4.63 -11.86
CA SER A 118 -4.82 5.56 -11.92
C SER A 118 -4.67 6.45 -13.14
N ASN A 119 -5.71 6.61 -13.95
CA ASN A 119 -5.68 7.51 -15.12
C ASN A 119 -4.43 7.34 -16.00
N ASN A 120 -4.03 6.09 -16.22
CA ASN A 120 -2.79 5.71 -16.91
C ASN A 120 -1.46 6.11 -16.24
N GLU A 121 -1.49 6.77 -15.09
CA GLU A 121 -0.34 7.00 -14.23
C GLU A 121 -0.13 5.85 -13.25
N LEU A 122 1.14 5.59 -12.97
CA LEU A 122 1.60 4.59 -12.01
C LEU A 122 2.11 5.33 -10.78
N LEU A 123 1.68 4.98 -9.57
CA LEU A 123 2.21 5.62 -8.36
C LEU A 123 2.22 4.67 -7.17
N PHE A 124 3.16 4.88 -6.25
CA PHE A 124 3.03 4.31 -4.91
C PHE A 124 2.22 5.26 -4.05
N VAL A 125 1.30 4.74 -3.24
CA VAL A 125 0.56 5.49 -2.23
C VAL A 125 0.83 4.91 -0.85
N PHE A 126 1.03 5.82 0.10
CA PHE A 126 1.29 5.57 1.51
C PHE A 126 0.30 6.36 2.35
N ASP A 127 -0.28 5.72 3.36
CA ASP A 127 -1.20 6.35 4.32
C ASP A 127 -0.40 6.87 5.52
N LEU A 128 -0.52 8.16 5.83
CA LEU A 128 0.15 8.76 6.98
C LEU A 128 -0.54 8.43 8.30
N ASN A 129 -1.80 8.00 8.30
CA ASN A 129 -2.51 7.64 9.55
C ASN A 129 -2.09 6.26 10.09
N SER A 130 -1.36 5.48 9.29
CA SER A 130 -1.04 4.09 9.59
C SER A 130 0.48 3.84 9.71
N PRO A 131 1.24 4.58 10.56
CA PRO A 131 2.68 4.39 10.68
C PRO A 131 3.07 3.21 11.58
N GLU A 132 4.08 2.45 11.17
CA GLU A 132 4.96 1.72 12.09
C GLU A 132 5.94 2.72 12.73
N ILE A 133 5.83 2.92 14.04
CA ILE A 133 6.63 3.91 14.78
C ILE A 133 7.79 3.20 15.49
N PHE A 134 9.01 3.69 15.29
CA PHE A 134 10.20 3.15 15.95
C PHE A 134 10.83 4.23 16.81
N VAL A 135 10.68 4.07 18.12
CA VAL A 135 11.19 4.99 19.15
C VAL A 135 12.70 4.83 19.29
N LYS A 136 13.42 5.94 19.40
CA LYS A 136 14.83 5.94 19.82
C LYS A 136 14.94 5.78 21.32
N LYS A 137 15.76 4.83 21.76
CA LYS A 137 16.13 4.61 23.16
C LYS A 137 17.55 5.12 23.36
N ILE A 138 17.78 5.79 24.48
CA ILE A 138 19.13 6.12 24.94
C ILE A 138 19.62 4.91 25.73
N THR A 139 20.76 4.36 25.34
CA THR A 139 21.42 3.27 26.08
C THR A 139 22.28 3.83 27.21
N ASP A 140 22.68 2.97 28.15
CA ASP A 140 23.48 3.36 29.32
C ASP A 140 24.82 4.03 28.96
N ASP A 141 25.36 3.75 27.77
CA ASP A 141 26.54 4.40 27.19
C ASP A 141 26.23 5.75 26.48
N ASN A 142 25.05 6.32 26.73
CA ASN A 142 24.56 7.58 26.19
C ASN A 142 24.48 7.63 24.66
N ARG A 143 24.33 6.47 24.01
CA ARG A 143 24.10 6.37 22.55
C ARG A 143 22.60 6.28 22.26
N GLU A 144 22.15 6.97 21.21
CA GLU A 144 20.77 6.82 20.72
C GLU A 144 20.67 5.62 19.76
N ILE A 145 19.91 4.60 20.14
CA ILE A 145 19.63 3.44 19.31
C ILE A 145 18.15 3.40 18.97
N THR A 146 17.83 3.25 17.69
CA THR A 146 16.44 3.05 17.25
C THR A 146 15.96 1.67 17.66
N SER A 147 14.80 1.59 18.33
CA SER A 147 14.15 0.32 18.68
C SER A 147 13.95 -0.55 17.44
N ARG A 148 14.16 -1.86 17.59
CA ARG A 148 13.80 -2.86 16.56
C ARG A 148 12.31 -3.21 16.61
N THR A 149 11.66 -3.01 17.75
CA THR A 149 10.23 -3.23 17.95
C THR A 149 9.47 -1.98 17.53
N ALA A 150 8.53 -2.14 16.59
CA ALA A 150 7.58 -1.11 16.21
C ALA A 150 6.52 -0.95 17.31
N SER A 151 6.14 0.30 17.57
CA SER A 151 4.92 0.67 18.26
C SER A 151 3.88 1.13 17.23
N TYR A 152 2.61 0.92 17.55
CA TYR A 152 1.48 1.27 16.70
C TYR A 152 0.59 2.30 17.41
N PRO A 153 -0.31 2.98 16.69
CA PRO A 153 -1.33 3.84 17.30
C PRO A 153 -2.13 3.11 18.39
N GLU A 154 -2.52 3.83 19.44
CA GLU A 154 -3.22 3.25 20.60
C GLU A 154 -4.57 2.65 20.23
N GLU A 155 -5.25 3.24 19.24
CA GLU A 155 -6.52 2.75 18.71
C GLU A 155 -6.44 1.32 18.14
N TRP A 156 -5.23 0.79 17.88
CA TRP A 156 -5.06 -0.56 17.32
C TRP A 156 -4.85 -1.63 18.38
N LYS A 157 -4.66 -1.27 19.66
CA LYS A 157 -4.24 -2.20 20.71
C LYS A 157 -5.17 -3.41 20.90
N ASN A 158 -6.47 -3.24 20.66
CA ASN A 158 -7.49 -4.27 20.89
C ASN A 158 -8.18 -4.76 19.60
N GLN A 159 -7.54 -4.61 18.43
CA GLN A 159 -8.07 -5.07 17.15
C GLN A 159 -6.98 -5.68 16.27
N PHE A 160 -7.33 -6.73 15.50
CA PHE A 160 -6.41 -7.29 14.51
C PHE A 160 -6.42 -6.48 13.21
N GLY A 161 -7.55 -5.84 12.91
CA GLY A 161 -7.71 -4.92 11.80
C GLY A 161 -9.18 -4.58 11.59
N LEU A 162 -9.61 -4.49 10.34
CA LEU A 162 -10.99 -4.10 10.03
C LEU A 162 -11.86 -5.34 9.77
N PRO A 163 -13.16 -5.31 10.12
CA PRO A 163 -14.12 -6.31 9.68
C PRO A 163 -14.05 -6.54 8.16
N VAL A 164 -14.26 -7.78 7.71
CA VAL A 164 -14.09 -8.14 6.29
C VAL A 164 -14.94 -7.29 5.36
N GLU A 165 -16.20 -7.02 5.72
CA GLU A 165 -17.10 -6.17 4.92
C GLU A 165 -16.59 -4.73 4.79
N GLU A 166 -16.20 -4.12 5.91
CA GLU A 166 -15.65 -2.75 5.92
C GLU A 166 -14.35 -2.67 5.11
N HIS A 167 -13.46 -3.66 5.27
CA HIS A 167 -12.24 -3.75 4.49
C HIS A 167 -12.50 -3.83 2.98
N GLN A 168 -13.53 -4.59 2.55
CA GLN A 168 -13.92 -4.66 1.14
C GLN A 168 -14.49 -3.34 0.63
N ASN A 169 -15.31 -2.65 1.42
CA ASN A 169 -15.88 -1.36 1.05
C ASN A 169 -14.80 -0.28 0.87
N LEU A 170 -13.82 -0.22 1.76
CA LEU A 170 -12.68 0.70 1.62
C LEU A 170 -11.86 0.43 0.35
N LEU A 171 -11.70 -0.83 -0.05
CA LEU A 171 -11.04 -1.16 -1.31
C LEU A 171 -11.83 -0.63 -2.51
N GLN A 172 -13.15 -0.73 -2.49
CA GLN A 172 -14.03 -0.22 -3.56
C GLN A 172 -13.99 1.31 -3.67
N ILE A 173 -14.04 2.02 -2.53
CA ILE A 173 -13.98 3.49 -2.50
C ILE A 173 -12.65 3.98 -3.10
N ASN A 174 -11.52 3.36 -2.76
CA ASN A 174 -10.22 3.73 -3.35
C ASN A 174 -10.18 3.50 -4.88
N ILE A 175 -10.88 2.48 -5.40
CA ILE A 175 -11.00 2.27 -6.87
C ILE A 175 -11.83 3.38 -7.52
N PHE A 176 -12.88 3.84 -6.84
CA PHE A 176 -13.78 4.88 -7.31
C PHE A 176 -13.13 6.28 -7.32
N ASP A 177 -12.25 6.58 -6.36
CA ASP A 177 -11.38 7.77 -6.35
C ASP A 177 -10.30 7.76 -7.46
N GLY A 178 -10.43 6.86 -8.44
CA GLY A 178 -9.59 6.77 -9.63
C GLY A 178 -8.39 5.84 -9.47
N TYR A 179 -8.17 5.19 -8.32
CA TYR A 179 -6.96 4.41 -8.03
C TYR A 179 -7.17 2.90 -8.16
N THR A 180 -6.75 2.27 -9.27
CA THR A 180 -6.79 0.81 -9.39
C THR A 180 -5.56 0.14 -8.75
N ILE A 181 -5.77 -0.72 -7.76
CA ILE A 181 -4.69 -1.50 -7.11
C ILE A 181 -4.31 -2.70 -7.98
N PHE A 182 -3.01 -2.93 -8.24
CA PHE A 182 -2.54 -4.00 -9.13
C PHE A 182 -2.99 -5.41 -8.73
N GLY A 183 -3.13 -5.70 -7.42
CA GLY A 183 -3.63 -7.00 -6.94
C GLY A 183 -5.15 -7.20 -7.14
N VAL A 184 -5.92 -6.12 -7.22
CA VAL A 184 -7.38 -6.19 -7.38
C VAL A 184 -7.76 -6.46 -8.84
N LYS A 185 -6.97 -6.00 -9.82
CA LYS A 185 -7.17 -6.36 -11.23
C LYS A 185 -7.12 -7.87 -11.45
N GLU A 186 -6.22 -8.56 -10.74
CA GLU A 186 -6.09 -10.01 -10.87
C GLU A 186 -7.26 -10.77 -10.22
N GLN A 187 -7.76 -10.30 -9.07
CA GLN A 187 -8.97 -10.85 -8.44
C GLN A 187 -10.25 -10.54 -9.23
N ILE A 188 -10.39 -9.33 -9.80
CA ILE A 188 -11.51 -8.96 -10.67
C ILE A 188 -11.45 -9.77 -11.96
N LYS A 189 -10.27 -9.98 -12.55
CA LYS A 189 -10.10 -10.83 -13.73
C LYS A 189 -10.54 -12.26 -13.43
N ARG A 190 -10.07 -12.85 -12.33
CA ARG A 190 -10.49 -14.20 -11.88
C ARG A 190 -12.00 -14.28 -11.58
N LYS A 191 -12.58 -13.27 -10.93
CA LYS A 191 -14.04 -13.20 -10.67
C LYS A 191 -14.87 -13.02 -11.94
N LYS A 192 -14.37 -12.28 -12.94
CA LYS A 192 -15.01 -12.14 -14.26
C LYS A 192 -14.93 -13.44 -15.05
N GLU A 193 -13.77 -14.10 -15.05
CA GLU A 193 -13.58 -15.41 -15.70
C GLU A 193 -14.45 -16.49 -15.03
N GLN A 194 -14.62 -16.45 -13.70
CA GLN A 194 -15.55 -17.34 -12.99
C GLN A 194 -17.01 -17.06 -13.33
N LYS A 195 -17.45 -15.79 -13.33
CA LYS A 195 -18.83 -15.42 -13.71
C LYS A 195 -19.15 -15.75 -15.18
N GLU A 196 -18.22 -15.49 -16.11
CA GLU A 196 -18.39 -15.89 -17.51
C GLU A 196 -18.42 -17.41 -17.65
N SER A 197 -17.65 -18.16 -16.88
CA SER A 197 -17.71 -19.63 -16.90
C SER A 197 -19.02 -20.19 -16.34
N GLU A 198 -19.59 -19.54 -15.32
CA GLU A 198 -20.89 -19.89 -14.75
C GLU A 198 -22.02 -19.53 -15.72
N GLU A 199 -22.06 -18.32 -16.28
CA GLU A 199 -23.06 -17.88 -17.26
C GLU A 199 -23.05 -18.77 -18.52
N ASN A 200 -21.87 -19.11 -19.06
CA ASN A 200 -21.76 -20.05 -20.19
C ASN A 200 -22.23 -21.47 -19.84
N ALA A 201 -22.04 -21.93 -18.60
CA ALA A 201 -22.54 -23.23 -18.14
C ALA A 201 -24.07 -23.23 -17.98
N TYR A 202 -24.66 -22.13 -17.49
CA TYR A 202 -26.12 -21.95 -17.42
C TYR A 202 -26.73 -21.86 -18.84
N GLU A 203 -26.17 -21.08 -19.76
CA GLU A 203 -26.66 -20.99 -21.14
C GLU A 203 -26.60 -22.34 -21.87
N GLN A 204 -25.49 -23.08 -21.77
CA GLN A 204 -25.39 -24.42 -22.36
C GLN A 204 -26.44 -25.38 -21.77
N THR A 205 -26.65 -25.36 -20.44
CA THR A 205 -27.63 -26.23 -19.78
C THR A 205 -29.06 -25.90 -20.22
N THR A 206 -29.39 -24.62 -20.44
CA THR A 206 -30.73 -24.17 -20.86
C THR A 206 -31.03 -24.55 -22.32
N ILE A 207 -30.02 -24.52 -23.20
CA ILE A 207 -30.13 -24.96 -24.60
C ILE A 207 -30.39 -26.48 -24.71
N PHE A 208 -29.81 -27.29 -23.81
CA PHE A 208 -30.02 -28.74 -23.78
C PHE A 208 -31.36 -29.16 -23.15
N THR A 209 -32.00 -28.33 -22.33
CA THR A 209 -33.32 -28.62 -21.75
C THR A 209 -34.47 -28.18 -22.65
N GLU A 210 -34.35 -27.08 -23.39
CA GLU A 210 -35.38 -26.62 -24.34
C GLU A 210 -35.53 -27.55 -25.55
N THR A 211 -34.47 -28.25 -25.97
CA THR A 211 -34.50 -29.19 -27.12
C THR A 211 -35.17 -30.53 -26.82
N ASN A 212 -35.40 -30.87 -25.55
CA ASN A 212 -36.03 -32.14 -25.13
C ASN A 212 -37.52 -32.02 -24.78
N SER A 213 -38.15 -30.87 -25.02
CA SER A 213 -39.57 -30.63 -24.66
C SER A 213 -40.53 -30.61 -25.87
N VAL A 214 -40.08 -31.05 -27.05
CA VAL A 214 -40.96 -31.23 -28.21
C VAL A 214 -40.84 -32.67 -28.73
N ASN A 215 -41.60 -33.55 -28.11
CA ASN A 215 -42.21 -34.75 -28.71
C ASN A 215 -43.27 -35.33 -27.78
#